data_AF-A0AA37GN10-F1
#
_entry.id   AF-A0AA37GN10-F1
#
_cell.length_a   1.000
_cell.length_b   1.000
_cell.length_c   1.000
_cell.angle_alpha   90.00
_cell.angle_beta   90.00
_cell.angle_gamma   90.00
#
_symmetry.space_group_name_H-M   'P 1'
#
loop_
_entity.id
_entity.type
_entity.pdbx_description
1 polymer ?
#
loop_
_entity_poly.entity_id
_entity_poly.type
_entity_poly.pdbx_seq_one_letter_code
_entity_poly.pdbx_strand_id
1 'polypeptide(L)'
;MRFTSSALFVALATLASTQRGELNNCPLLGPAYPPADLQKSHAIKETQKSFSKLIDDAIVTGETELGKLNTATTSFSIGVFSAHSDEFLYERHHRGTELNGTLTGNVLNADTLYRIGSVSKLLSVYTYLVKLGPAYWHEPITKFVPELADLPTGDRVHRIQWSEVTLGALAGHMAGLARNSMGSVCPQKGCAGG
;
A
#
# COMPACT_ATOMS: atom_id res chain seq x y z
N MET A 1 45.21 74.40 26.47
CA MET A 1 43.96 74.98 25.94
C MET A 1 43.21 73.85 25.24
N ARG A 2 42.13 73.39 25.90
CA ARG A 2 41.00 72.56 25.45
C ARG A 2 41.24 71.38 24.47
N PHE A 3 41.15 70.18 25.06
CA PHE A 3 40.80 68.91 24.41
C PHE A 3 39.34 68.93 23.91
N THR A 4 39.10 68.45 22.69
CA THR A 4 37.80 67.95 22.20
C THR A 4 38.09 66.69 21.39
N SER A 5 37.82 65.50 21.94
CA SER A 5 36.62 64.70 21.68
C SER A 5 36.49 64.21 20.23
N SER A 6 36.92 62.98 19.98
CA SER A 6 36.10 62.04 19.20
C SER A 6 36.38 60.64 19.72
N ALA A 7 35.34 60.09 20.33
CA ALA A 7 35.35 58.82 21.00
C ALA A 7 35.12 57.67 20.01
N LEU A 8 35.50 56.49 20.49
CA LEU A 8 34.69 55.27 20.46
C LEU A 8 34.80 54.35 19.23
N PHE A 9 35.09 53.09 19.57
CA PHE A 9 34.81 51.84 18.86
C PHE A 9 35.76 51.35 17.77
N VAL A 10 36.91 50.79 18.18
CA VAL A 10 37.40 49.53 17.57
C VAL A 10 38.10 48.67 18.63
N ALA A 11 37.31 48.17 19.59
CA ALA A 11 37.74 47.08 20.46
C ALA A 11 36.53 46.18 20.69
N LEU A 12 36.39 45.13 19.86
CA LEU A 12 35.71 43.85 20.14
C LEU A 12 35.66 43.06 18.81
N ALA A 13 36.79 42.52 18.37
CA ALA A 13 36.83 41.60 17.21
C ALA A 13 37.59 40.31 17.52
N THR A 14 37.64 39.91 18.79
CA THR A 14 38.26 38.65 19.22
C THR A 14 37.42 38.05 20.32
N LEU A 15 36.49 37.16 19.95
CA LEU A 15 35.94 36.02 20.69
C LEU A 15 34.57 35.65 20.09
N ALA A 16 34.56 35.20 18.83
CA ALA A 16 33.49 34.36 18.32
C ALA A 16 34.04 32.95 18.20
N SER A 17 34.18 32.27 19.34
CA SER A 17 34.36 30.83 19.37
C SER A 17 33.10 30.22 18.78
N THR A 18 33.12 29.85 17.50
CA THR A 18 32.07 29.06 16.90
C THR A 18 32.12 27.67 17.52
N GLN A 19 31.26 27.42 18.50
CA GLN A 19 30.99 26.04 18.91
C GLN A 19 30.31 25.37 17.71
N ARG A 20 31.07 24.61 16.92
CA ARG A 20 30.52 23.51 16.15
C ARG A 20 30.04 22.49 17.18
N GLY A 21 28.79 22.62 17.60
CA GLY A 21 28.11 21.49 18.20
C GLY A 21 28.16 20.37 17.17
N GLU A 22 28.82 19.26 17.51
CA GLU A 22 28.53 18.01 16.83
C GLU A 22 27.03 17.79 16.98
N LEU A 23 26.29 18.02 15.89
CA LEU A 23 24.93 17.52 15.78
C LEU A 23 25.09 16.00 15.67
N ASN A 24 25.28 15.36 16.82
CA ASN A 24 25.11 13.92 16.96
C ASN A 24 23.78 13.63 16.30
N ASN A 25 23.85 12.96 15.15
CA ASN A 25 22.74 12.62 14.28
C ASN A 25 21.59 12.15 15.16
N CYS A 26 20.62 13.03 15.47
CA CYS A 26 19.44 12.63 16.22
C CYS A 26 18.79 11.56 15.33
N PRO A 27 18.65 10.31 15.79
CA PRO A 27 17.92 9.33 15.01
C PRO A 27 16.55 9.95 14.70
N LEU A 28 16.16 9.93 13.42
CA LEU A 28 14.82 10.29 12.97
C LEU A 28 13.83 9.79 14.03
N LEU A 29 13.07 10.69 14.66
CA LEU A 29 12.25 10.41 15.84
C LEU A 29 11.58 9.04 15.70
N GLY A 30 12.18 8.03 16.33
CA GLY A 30 11.60 6.71 16.44
C GLY A 30 10.34 6.81 17.30
N PRO A 31 9.50 5.76 17.31
CA PRO A 31 8.37 5.70 18.23
C PRO A 31 8.85 6.06 19.64
N ALA A 32 8.24 7.08 20.25
CA ALA A 32 8.63 7.57 21.58
C ALA A 32 8.44 6.52 22.69
N TYR A 33 7.78 5.41 22.37
CA TYR A 33 7.49 4.30 23.26
C TYR A 33 7.94 2.99 22.62
N PRO A 34 8.44 2.02 23.42
CA PRO A 34 8.72 0.69 22.91
C PRO A 34 7.44 0.09 22.29
N PRO A 35 7.58 -0.76 21.26
CA PRO A 35 6.41 -1.37 20.63
C PRO A 35 5.58 -2.14 21.66
N ALA A 36 4.28 -1.88 21.66
CA ALA A 36 3.38 -2.50 22.61
C ALA A 36 3.24 -4.00 22.34
N ASP A 37 3.31 -4.81 23.40
CA ASP A 37 3.00 -6.22 23.35
C ASP A 37 1.47 -6.41 23.27
N LEU A 38 0.97 -6.48 22.04
CA LEU A 38 -0.46 -6.59 21.75
C LEU A 38 -1.07 -7.89 22.28
N GLN A 39 -0.29 -8.96 22.41
CA GLN A 39 -0.77 -10.24 22.96
C GLN A 39 -1.13 -10.12 24.44
N LYS A 40 -0.48 -9.21 25.19
CA LYS A 40 -0.79 -8.96 26.61
C LYS A 40 -1.96 -8.02 26.82
N SER A 41 -2.39 -7.31 25.79
CA SER A 41 -3.49 -6.33 25.90
C SER A 41 -4.83 -7.00 26.17
N HIS A 42 -5.50 -6.58 27.24
CA HIS A 42 -6.85 -7.06 27.58
C HIS A 42 -7.85 -6.75 26.44
N ALA A 43 -7.78 -5.54 25.88
CA ALA A 43 -8.66 -5.10 24.80
C ALA A 43 -8.49 -5.96 23.52
N ILE A 44 -7.25 -6.36 23.20
CA ILE A 44 -6.98 -7.24 22.05
C ILE A 44 -7.54 -8.63 22.30
N LYS A 45 -7.36 -9.20 23.50
CA LYS A 45 -7.91 -10.51 23.86
C LYS A 45 -9.44 -10.53 23.83
N GLU A 46 -10.09 -9.48 24.33
CA GLU A 46 -11.54 -9.34 24.29
C GLU A 46 -12.05 -9.22 22.85
N THR A 47 -11.37 -8.41 22.04
CA THR A 47 -11.66 -8.26 20.61
C THR A 47 -11.48 -9.57 19.85
N GLN A 48 -10.42 -10.33 20.14
CA GLN A 48 -10.18 -11.65 19.54
C GLN A 48 -11.34 -12.62 19.83
N LYS A 49 -11.84 -12.65 21.07
CA LYS A 49 -12.99 -13.49 21.45
C LYS A 49 -14.27 -13.07 20.71
N SER A 50 -14.55 -11.77 20.70
CA SER A 50 -15.73 -11.21 20.00
C SER A 50 -15.66 -11.49 18.49
N PHE A 51 -14.49 -11.28 17.88
CA PHE A 51 -14.26 -11.53 16.46
C PHE A 51 -14.35 -13.01 16.11
N SER A 52 -13.76 -13.90 16.91
CA SER A 52 -13.91 -15.35 16.72
C SER A 52 -15.37 -15.77 16.74
N LYS A 53 -16.14 -15.25 17.72
CA LYS A 53 -17.57 -15.54 17.82
C LYS A 53 -18.33 -15.07 16.57
N LEU A 54 -18.06 -13.87 16.06
CA LEU A 54 -18.68 -13.37 14.84
C LEU A 54 -18.40 -14.27 13.62
N ILE A 55 -17.16 -14.72 13.47
CA ILE A 55 -16.78 -15.63 12.38
C ILE A 55 -17.45 -17.00 12.54
N ASP A 56 -17.45 -17.55 13.76
CA ASP A 56 -18.08 -18.84 14.03
C ASP A 56 -19.60 -18.78 13.82
N ASP A 57 -20.26 -17.72 14.29
CA ASP A 57 -21.69 -17.48 14.09
C ASP A 57 -22.02 -17.35 12.59
N ALA A 58 -21.20 -16.65 11.80
CA ALA A 58 -21.36 -16.54 10.35
C ALA A 58 -21.18 -17.89 9.64
N ILE A 59 -20.26 -18.74 10.11
CA ILE A 59 -20.06 -20.09 9.56
C ILE A 59 -21.24 -21.01 9.88
N VAL A 60 -21.79 -20.92 11.10
CA VAL A 60 -22.90 -21.76 11.53
C VAL A 60 -24.21 -21.35 10.87
N THR A 61 -24.49 -20.04 10.83
CA THR A 61 -25.76 -19.52 10.29
C THR A 61 -25.75 -19.42 8.77
N GLY A 62 -24.57 -19.26 8.15
CA GLY A 62 -24.47 -18.92 6.73
C GLY A 62 -24.94 -17.50 6.41
N GLU A 63 -25.03 -16.64 7.42
CA GLU A 63 -25.52 -15.26 7.29
C GLU A 63 -24.52 -14.26 7.87
N THR A 64 -24.43 -13.10 7.22
CA THR A 64 -23.66 -11.95 7.66
C THR A 64 -24.48 -10.69 7.45
N GLU A 65 -24.10 -9.59 8.08
CA GLU A 65 -24.72 -8.28 7.85
C GLU A 65 -24.64 -7.82 6.37
N LEU A 66 -23.69 -8.37 5.60
CA LEU A 66 -23.47 -8.07 4.18
C LEU A 66 -24.22 -9.04 3.24
N GLY A 67 -24.90 -10.04 3.79
CA GLY A 67 -25.64 -11.04 3.03
C GLY A 67 -25.25 -12.48 3.39
N LYS A 68 -25.66 -13.42 2.53
CA LYS A 68 -25.48 -14.86 2.77
C LYS A 68 -24.06 -15.30 2.48
N LEU A 69 -23.48 -16.08 3.40
CA LEU A 69 -22.22 -16.78 3.23
C LEU A 69 -22.51 -18.24 2.87
N ASN A 70 -22.18 -18.65 1.65
CA ASN A 70 -22.26 -20.07 1.29
C ASN A 70 -21.06 -20.81 1.88
N THR A 71 -21.22 -21.37 3.07
CA THR A 71 -20.18 -22.05 3.82
C THR A 71 -19.81 -23.41 3.23
N ALA A 72 -20.59 -23.94 2.28
CA ALA A 72 -20.29 -25.19 1.59
C ALA A 72 -19.25 -24.99 0.47
N THR A 73 -19.41 -23.92 -0.32
CA THR A 73 -18.52 -23.61 -1.46
C THR A 73 -17.38 -22.65 -1.09
N THR A 74 -17.58 -21.83 -0.06
CA THR A 74 -16.60 -20.80 0.33
C THR A 74 -15.62 -21.36 1.34
N SER A 75 -14.33 -21.21 1.05
CA SER A 75 -13.24 -21.49 1.97
C SER A 75 -12.38 -20.25 2.13
N PHE A 76 -11.93 -19.96 3.35
CA PHE A 76 -11.17 -18.75 3.64
C PHE A 76 -10.21 -18.95 4.80
N SER A 77 -9.20 -18.09 4.85
CA SER A 77 -8.22 -18.00 5.93
C SER A 77 -8.10 -16.55 6.37
N ILE A 78 -8.10 -16.32 7.68
CA ILE A 78 -7.95 -15.01 8.29
C ILE A 78 -6.75 -15.09 9.23
N GLY A 79 -5.76 -14.25 8.99
CA GLY A 79 -4.61 -14.05 9.88
C GLY A 79 -4.50 -12.57 10.24
N VAL A 80 -4.40 -12.28 11.53
CA VAL A 80 -4.15 -10.93 12.05
C VAL A 80 -2.80 -10.95 12.74
N PHE A 81 -1.90 -10.07 12.32
CA PHE A 81 -0.52 -10.02 12.83
C PHE A 81 -0.12 -8.61 13.24
N SER A 82 0.98 -8.51 13.97
CA SER A 82 1.64 -7.26 14.32
C SER A 82 3.02 -7.23 13.66
N ALA A 83 3.48 -6.05 13.25
CA ALA A 83 4.85 -5.88 12.76
C ALA A 83 5.93 -6.14 13.84
N HIS A 84 5.52 -6.27 15.10
CA HIS A 84 6.40 -6.42 16.27
C HIS A 84 6.31 -7.81 16.92
N SER A 85 5.66 -8.79 16.26
CA SER A 85 5.47 -10.15 16.77
C SER A 85 5.55 -11.14 15.62
N ASP A 86 6.24 -12.25 15.85
CA ASP A 86 6.28 -13.38 14.92
C ASP A 86 5.02 -14.28 15.05
N GLU A 87 4.24 -14.10 16.11
CA GLU A 87 2.99 -14.81 16.34
C GLU A 87 1.77 -14.03 15.83
N PHE A 88 0.80 -14.76 15.26
CA PHE A 88 -0.50 -14.21 14.93
C PHE A 88 -1.27 -13.81 16.21
N LEU A 89 -1.90 -12.64 16.16
CA LEU A 89 -2.88 -12.20 17.16
C LEU A 89 -4.19 -12.99 17.03
N TYR A 90 -4.49 -13.45 15.81
CA TYR A 90 -5.66 -14.28 15.51
C TYR A 90 -5.40 -15.04 14.21
N GLU A 91 -5.75 -16.33 14.20
CA GLU A 91 -5.66 -17.18 13.02
C GLU A 91 -6.90 -18.07 12.94
N ARG A 92 -7.57 -18.08 11.79
CA ARG A 92 -8.75 -18.90 11.56
C ARG A 92 -8.86 -19.38 10.13
N HIS A 93 -9.10 -20.67 10.00
CA HIS A 93 -9.25 -21.37 8.74
C HIS A 93 -10.66 -21.98 8.67
N HIS A 94 -11.40 -21.66 7.61
CA HIS A 94 -12.68 -22.27 7.28
C HIS A 94 -12.56 -23.02 5.97
N ARG A 95 -12.92 -24.31 6.02
CA ARG A 95 -12.98 -25.17 4.84
C ARG A 95 -14.44 -25.41 4.49
N GLY A 96 -14.80 -25.07 3.26
CA GLY A 96 -16.11 -25.41 2.72
C GLY A 96 -16.26 -26.91 2.53
N THR A 97 -17.46 -27.42 2.83
CA THR A 97 -17.76 -28.86 2.79
C THR A 97 -17.67 -29.45 1.38
N GLU A 98 -17.91 -28.65 0.34
CA GLU A 98 -17.79 -29.06 -1.07
C GLU A 98 -16.34 -29.04 -1.58
N LEU A 99 -15.40 -28.50 -0.79
CA LEU A 99 -13.96 -28.50 -1.07
C LEU A 99 -13.29 -29.85 -0.70
N ASN A 100 -14.07 -30.94 -0.62
CA ASN A 100 -13.56 -32.25 -0.23
C ASN A 100 -12.82 -32.91 -1.39
N GLY A 101 -11.60 -33.41 -1.14
CA GLY A 101 -10.76 -34.07 -2.15
C GLY A 101 -10.10 -33.16 -3.20
N THR A 102 -10.32 -31.85 -3.18
CA THR A 102 -9.72 -30.90 -4.14
C THR A 102 -8.46 -30.20 -3.62
N LEU A 103 -8.20 -30.25 -2.30
CA LEU A 103 -6.99 -29.71 -1.69
C LEU A 103 -5.84 -30.72 -1.81
N THR A 104 -4.71 -30.28 -2.37
CA THR A 104 -3.50 -31.11 -2.56
C THR A 104 -2.97 -31.74 -1.25
N GLY A 105 -3.25 -31.14 -0.09
CA GLY A 105 -2.89 -31.66 1.23
C GLY A 105 -4.06 -32.12 2.10
N ASN A 106 -5.30 -32.13 1.58
CA ASN A 106 -6.54 -32.41 2.32
C ASN A 106 -6.82 -31.56 3.58
N VAL A 107 -5.93 -30.65 3.95
CA VAL A 107 -6.03 -29.73 5.09
C VAL A 107 -5.91 -28.31 4.57
N LEU A 108 -6.75 -27.42 5.10
CA LEU A 108 -6.66 -25.98 4.87
C LEU A 108 -6.02 -25.36 6.11
N ASN A 109 -4.85 -24.77 5.93
CA ASN A 109 -3.99 -24.22 6.98
C ASN A 109 -3.18 -23.02 6.45
N ALA A 110 -2.27 -22.49 7.27
CA ALA A 110 -1.39 -21.38 6.91
C ALA A 110 -0.57 -21.60 5.63
N ASP A 111 -0.20 -22.85 5.32
CA ASP A 111 0.62 -23.21 4.15
C ASP A 111 -0.21 -23.40 2.87
N THR A 112 -1.53 -23.19 2.93
CA THR A 112 -2.40 -23.34 1.76
C THR A 112 -2.15 -22.24 0.74
N LEU A 113 -1.97 -22.61 -0.53
CA LEU A 113 -1.72 -21.67 -1.61
C LEU A 113 -3.01 -20.98 -2.09
N TYR A 114 -3.04 -19.64 -2.03
CA TYR A 114 -4.15 -18.83 -2.50
C TYR A 114 -3.76 -17.99 -3.72
N ARG A 115 -4.69 -17.86 -4.67
CA ARG A 115 -4.56 -16.86 -5.74
C ARG A 115 -4.88 -15.48 -5.18
N ILE A 116 -3.88 -14.62 -5.08
CA ILE A 116 -4.02 -13.26 -4.52
C ILE A 116 -4.51 -12.19 -5.52
N GLY A 117 -4.57 -12.52 -6.81
CA GLY A 117 -5.15 -11.65 -7.85
C GLY A 117 -4.54 -10.25 -7.87
N SER A 118 -5.39 -9.22 -7.79
CA SER A 118 -4.95 -7.81 -7.84
C SER A 118 -4.03 -7.38 -6.70
N VAL A 119 -3.98 -8.12 -5.58
CA VAL A 119 -3.02 -7.85 -4.49
C VAL A 119 -1.58 -7.98 -4.98
N SER A 120 -1.32 -8.78 -6.03
CA SER A 120 0.00 -8.90 -6.67
C SER A 120 0.58 -7.56 -7.13
N LYS A 121 -0.27 -6.57 -7.44
CA LYS A 121 0.18 -5.22 -7.84
C LYS A 121 0.99 -4.53 -6.74
N LEU A 122 0.61 -4.73 -5.47
CA LEU A 122 1.35 -4.20 -4.33
C LEU A 122 2.79 -4.73 -4.34
N LEU A 123 2.96 -6.04 -4.56
CA LEU A 123 4.27 -6.68 -4.64
C LEU A 123 5.10 -6.15 -5.82
N SER A 124 4.47 -5.92 -6.97
CA SER A 124 5.14 -5.33 -8.13
C SER A 124 5.68 -3.92 -7.84
N VAL A 125 4.85 -3.04 -7.26
CA VAL A 125 5.24 -1.67 -6.91
C VAL A 125 6.30 -1.67 -5.80
N TYR A 126 6.11 -2.48 -4.77
CA TYR A 126 7.07 -2.60 -3.67
C TYR A 126 8.44 -3.10 -4.15
N THR A 127 8.47 -4.14 -4.99
CA THR A 127 9.72 -4.67 -5.57
C THR A 127 10.44 -3.60 -6.37
N TYR A 128 9.71 -2.83 -7.19
CA TYR A 128 10.26 -1.70 -7.93
C TYR A 128 10.88 -0.66 -6.97
N LEU A 129 10.15 -0.23 -5.94
CA LEU A 129 10.63 0.77 -4.98
C LEU A 129 11.86 0.29 -4.19
N VAL A 130 11.91 -0.99 -3.81
CA VAL A 130 13.08 -1.56 -3.12
C VAL A 130 14.32 -1.60 -4.02
N LYS A 131 14.14 -1.88 -5.32
CA LYS A 131 15.27 -2.05 -6.25
C LYS A 131 15.76 -0.75 -6.88
N LEU A 132 14.84 0.15 -7.23
CA LEU A 132 15.12 1.34 -8.02
C LEU A 132 14.78 2.65 -7.29
N GLY A 133 14.09 2.57 -6.15
CA GLY A 133 13.63 3.74 -5.43
C GLY A 133 12.64 4.58 -6.24
N PRO A 134 12.41 5.84 -5.82
CA PRO A 134 11.49 6.75 -6.50
C PRO A 134 12.12 7.45 -7.72
N ALA A 135 13.36 7.13 -8.11
CA ALA A 135 14.13 7.89 -9.08
C ALA A 135 13.41 8.11 -10.42
N TYR A 136 12.70 7.09 -10.92
CA TYR A 136 11.97 7.16 -12.18
C TYR A 136 10.45 7.32 -12.03
N TRP A 137 9.97 7.66 -10.83
CA TRP A 137 8.53 7.72 -10.55
C TRP A 137 7.78 8.71 -11.45
N HIS A 138 8.46 9.80 -11.86
CA HIS A 138 7.89 10.85 -12.70
C HIS A 138 8.25 10.72 -14.19
N GLU A 139 8.98 9.68 -14.57
CA GLU A 139 9.36 9.46 -15.96
C GLU A 139 8.20 8.88 -16.76
N PRO A 140 8.07 9.26 -18.04
CA PRO A 140 7.04 8.69 -18.91
C PRO A 140 7.31 7.21 -19.19
N ILE A 141 6.24 6.41 -19.30
CA ILE A 141 6.33 4.97 -19.52
C ILE A 141 7.00 4.62 -20.86
N THR A 142 6.89 5.51 -21.85
CA THR A 142 7.55 5.37 -23.15
C THR A 142 9.08 5.31 -23.06
N LYS A 143 9.69 5.77 -21.95
CA LYS A 143 11.12 5.60 -21.70
C LYS A 143 11.50 4.13 -21.45
N PHE A 144 10.57 3.34 -20.90
CA PHE A 144 10.78 1.94 -20.53
C PHE A 144 10.15 0.96 -21.51
N VAL A 145 9.06 1.38 -22.16
CA VAL A 145 8.33 0.62 -23.18
C VAL A 145 8.19 1.51 -24.42
N PRO A 146 9.26 1.65 -25.23
CA PRO A 146 9.30 2.59 -26.35
C PRO A 146 8.23 2.33 -27.40
N GLU A 147 7.75 1.09 -27.53
CA GLU A 147 6.70 0.69 -28.47
C GLU A 147 5.37 1.43 -28.21
N LEU A 148 5.15 1.94 -26.99
CA LEU A 148 3.97 2.74 -26.67
C LEU A 148 4.01 4.14 -27.31
N ALA A 149 5.20 4.64 -27.67
CA ALA A 149 5.34 5.93 -28.35
C ALA A 149 4.87 5.86 -29.82
N ASP A 150 4.93 4.67 -30.42
CA ASP A 150 4.55 4.43 -31.83
C ASP A 150 3.04 4.22 -32.00
N LEU A 151 2.29 4.12 -30.90
CA LEU A 151 0.84 3.97 -30.95
C LEU A 151 0.18 5.24 -31.51
N PRO A 152 -0.85 5.12 -32.38
CA PRO A 152 -1.38 6.28 -33.07
C PRO A 152 -2.00 7.26 -32.07
N THR A 153 -1.40 8.43 -31.99
CA THR A 153 -1.91 9.58 -31.26
C THR A 153 -3.13 10.13 -32.00
N GLY A 154 -4.08 10.66 -31.25
CA GLY A 154 -5.33 11.19 -31.79
C GLY A 154 -5.99 12.06 -30.74
N ASP A 155 -7.29 12.33 -30.88
CA ASP A 155 -8.02 13.14 -29.92
C ASP A 155 -7.75 12.66 -28.48
N ARG A 156 -7.30 13.59 -27.62
CA ARG A 156 -6.94 13.35 -26.22
C ARG A 156 -8.12 12.79 -25.42
N VAL A 157 -9.35 13.03 -25.88
CA VAL A 157 -10.57 12.47 -25.28
C VAL A 157 -10.72 10.97 -25.56
N HIS A 158 -10.21 10.50 -26.70
CA HIS A 158 -10.42 9.14 -27.19
C HIS A 158 -9.18 8.27 -27.16
N ARG A 159 -7.99 8.86 -26.98
CA ARG A 159 -6.72 8.14 -27.01
C ARG A 159 -5.79 8.54 -25.88
N ILE A 160 -5.18 7.52 -25.30
CA ILE A 160 -4.18 7.66 -24.23
C ILE A 160 -2.94 8.35 -24.81
N GLN A 161 -2.48 9.40 -24.12
CA GLN A 161 -1.24 10.08 -24.43
C GLN A 161 -0.08 9.40 -23.70
N TRP A 162 0.46 8.31 -24.26
CA TRP A 162 1.45 7.47 -23.59
C TRP A 162 2.73 8.21 -23.17
N SER A 163 3.11 9.26 -23.90
CA SER A 163 4.24 10.14 -23.55
C SER A 163 4.00 10.97 -22.29
N GLU A 164 2.75 11.12 -21.84
CA GLU A 164 2.37 11.85 -20.61
C GLU A 164 2.07 10.89 -19.45
N VAL A 165 1.92 9.59 -19.71
CA VAL A 165 1.67 8.58 -18.68
C VAL A 165 2.96 8.27 -17.94
N THR A 166 3.06 8.69 -16.69
CA THR A 166 4.23 8.40 -15.85
C THR A 166 4.16 7.04 -15.18
N LEU A 167 5.32 6.49 -14.80
CA LEU A 167 5.38 5.24 -14.06
C LEU A 167 4.62 5.31 -12.73
N GLY A 168 4.72 6.44 -12.02
CA GLY A 168 3.96 6.68 -10.80
C GLY A 168 2.45 6.78 -11.02
N ALA A 169 2.02 7.37 -12.13
CA ALA A 169 0.60 7.40 -12.51
C ALA A 169 0.06 5.98 -12.79
N LEU A 170 0.86 5.08 -13.35
CA LEU A 170 0.49 3.68 -13.51
C LEU A 170 0.40 2.96 -12.17
N ALA A 171 1.42 3.11 -11.32
CA ALA A 171 1.48 2.48 -10.01
C ALA A 171 0.32 2.94 -9.09
N GLY A 172 -0.03 4.22 -9.17
CA GLY A 172 -1.11 4.83 -8.38
C GLY A 172 -2.49 4.78 -9.04
N HIS A 173 -2.66 4.11 -10.18
CA HIS A 173 -3.92 4.08 -10.93
C HIS A 173 -4.46 5.47 -11.36
N MET A 174 -3.58 6.47 -11.51
CA MET A 174 -3.91 7.84 -11.93
C MET A 174 -3.61 8.13 -13.40
N ALA A 175 -3.20 7.13 -14.17
CA ALA A 175 -2.86 7.27 -15.59
C ALA A 175 -4.08 7.43 -16.54
N GLY A 176 -5.32 7.39 -16.02
CA GLY A 176 -6.53 7.45 -16.84
C GLY A 176 -6.80 6.19 -17.67
N LEU A 177 -6.14 5.07 -17.33
CA LEU A 177 -6.29 3.81 -18.06
C LEU A 177 -7.52 3.03 -17.56
N ALA A 178 -8.42 2.70 -18.48
CA ALA A 178 -9.52 1.78 -18.19
C ALA A 178 -9.01 0.34 -18.02
N ARG A 179 -9.62 -0.40 -17.08
CA ARG A 179 -9.32 -1.82 -16.81
C ARG A 179 -9.40 -2.71 -18.07
N ASN A 180 -10.31 -2.37 -18.97
CA ASN A 180 -10.57 -3.08 -20.22
C ASN A 180 -10.33 -2.14 -21.41
N SER A 181 -9.09 -1.73 -21.63
CA SER A 181 -8.70 -0.94 -22.82
C SER A 181 -8.42 -1.84 -24.04
N MET A 182 -9.19 -2.94 -24.19
CA MET A 182 -9.33 -3.62 -25.47
C MET A 182 -10.45 -2.93 -26.26
N GLY A 183 -10.08 -1.96 -27.10
CA GLY A 183 -10.70 -1.72 -28.40
C GLY A 183 -12.23 -1.79 -28.55
N SER A 184 -13.04 -1.36 -27.58
CA SER A 184 -14.42 -0.98 -27.90
C SER A 184 -14.37 0.40 -28.55
N VAL A 185 -14.09 0.40 -29.86
CA VAL A 185 -14.74 1.35 -30.76
C VAL A 185 -16.21 1.29 -30.40
N CYS A 186 -16.73 2.32 -29.72
CA CYS A 186 -18.16 2.56 -29.75
C CYS A 186 -18.47 2.84 -31.22
N PRO A 187 -19.21 1.98 -31.94
CA PRO A 187 -19.70 2.38 -33.24
C PRO A 187 -20.66 3.53 -32.95
N GLN A 188 -20.38 4.71 -33.50
CA GLN A 188 -21.24 5.90 -33.42
C GLN A 188 -22.64 5.71 -34.08
N LYS A 189 -23.07 4.47 -34.31
CA LYS A 189 -24.39 4.12 -34.85
C LYS A 189 -25.00 3.04 -33.97
N GLY A 190 -25.85 3.42 -33.02
CA GLY A 190 -26.64 2.44 -32.27
C GLY A 190 -27.37 2.91 -31.04
N CYS A 191 -27.04 4.07 -30.45
CA CYS A 191 -27.80 4.59 -29.31
C CYS A 191 -29.02 5.39 -29.80
N ALA A 192 -30.08 4.70 -30.22
CA ALA A 192 -31.41 5.27 -30.34
C ALA A 192 -32.42 4.32 -29.69
N GLY A 193 -33.01 4.78 -28.57
CA GLY A 193 -34.36 4.51 -28.10
C GLY A 193 -34.82 3.06 -27.95
N GLY A 194 -34.93 2.63 -26.69
CA GLY A 194 -35.90 1.64 -26.21
C GLY A 194 -36.44 2.12 -24.88
#